data_AF-A0A438GEH1-F1
#
_entry.id   AF-A0A438GEH1-F1
#
_cell.length_a   1.000
_cell.length_b   1.000
_cell.length_c   1.000
_cell.angle_alpha   90.00
_cell.angle_beta   90.00
_cell.angle_gamma   90.00
#
_symmetry.space_group_name_H-M   'P 1'
#
loop_
_entity.id
_entity.type
_entity.pdbx_description
1 polymer ?
#
loop_
_entity_poly.entity_id
_entity_poly.type
_entity_poly.pdbx_seq_one_letter_code
_entity_poly.pdbx_strand_id
1 'polypeptide(L)'
;MHTTEVIVEKSGALQVTSGIQGLALLKTTQAGFEGFIRDKYTALADTRERIVATEVTASWRYPFESLSGIPLQPLYFTEKYLDVKKVLAETFFGPPRGGVYSPSVQSTLYQMAKTVLNRFPDISSIQLKMPNLHFLPVNISSKDNPAIVKVLQMADLGCSHGFSEFSVYLYGSYSLTNSTGNALINYLFDDDVYLPTSEPHGSIEATVSRIRAKM
;
A
#
# COMPACT_ATOMS: atom_id res chain seq x y z
N MET A 1 12.70 3.87 -5.06
CA MET A 1 13.64 3.76 -6.19
C MET A 1 12.88 3.77 -7.51
N HIS A 2 13.33 4.54 -8.50
CA HIS A 2 12.82 4.48 -9.89
C HIS A 2 13.63 3.44 -10.65
N THR A 3 12.96 2.46 -11.27
CA THR A 3 13.61 1.39 -12.06
C THR A 3 13.15 1.42 -13.50
N THR A 4 13.98 0.89 -14.40
CA THR A 4 13.63 0.71 -15.82
C THR A 4 14.25 -0.57 -16.35
N GLU A 5 13.54 -1.24 -17.25
CA GLU A 5 14.02 -2.39 -18.02
C GLU A 5 13.67 -2.15 -19.49
N VAL A 6 14.65 -2.37 -20.36
CA VAL A 6 14.49 -2.22 -21.81
C VAL A 6 15.03 -3.48 -22.48
N ILE A 7 14.17 -4.13 -23.27
CA ILE A 7 14.51 -5.32 -24.05
C ILE A 7 14.38 -4.96 -25.53
N VAL A 8 15.45 -5.19 -26.30
CA VAL A 8 15.48 -4.98 -27.76
C VAL A 8 15.93 -6.26 -28.43
N GLU A 9 15.10 -6.79 -29.32
CA GLU A 9 15.45 -7.95 -30.14
C GLU A 9 16.17 -7.53 -31.42
N LYS A 10 16.93 -8.46 -32.03
CA LYS A 10 17.58 -8.24 -33.34
C LYS A 10 16.57 -7.89 -34.46
N SER A 11 15.32 -8.32 -34.31
CA SER A 11 14.20 -8.01 -35.19
C SER A 11 13.77 -6.53 -35.13
N GLY A 12 14.23 -5.79 -34.11
CA GLY A 12 13.79 -4.44 -33.80
C GLY A 12 12.61 -4.38 -32.83
N ALA A 13 12.08 -5.52 -32.38
CA ALA A 13 11.03 -5.55 -31.38
C ALA A 13 11.52 -4.96 -30.06
N LEU A 14 10.75 -4.02 -29.52
CA LEU A 14 11.07 -3.28 -28.30
C LEU A 14 10.09 -3.62 -27.18
N GLN A 15 10.61 -3.70 -25.95
CA GLN A 15 9.83 -3.72 -24.72
C GLN A 15 10.42 -2.72 -23.75
N VAL A 16 9.61 -1.81 -23.23
CA VAL A 16 10.01 -0.82 -22.23
C VAL A 16 9.13 -0.96 -21.00
N THR A 17 9.75 -1.12 -19.86
CA THR A 17 9.11 -1.25 -18.55
C THR A 17 9.72 -0.23 -17.60
N SER A 18 8.90 0.55 -16.90
CA SER A 18 9.34 1.38 -15.77
C SER A 18 8.78 0.82 -14.46
N GLY A 19 9.38 1.18 -13.33
CA GLY A 19 8.92 0.69 -12.05
C GLY A 19 9.26 1.57 -10.86
N ILE A 20 8.61 1.22 -9.75
CA ILE A 20 8.83 1.77 -8.41
C ILE A 20 9.14 0.58 -7.49
N GLN A 21 10.20 0.70 -6.70
CA GLN A 21 10.49 -0.20 -5.58
C GLN A 21 10.66 0.61 -4.29
N GLY A 22 10.30 0.05 -3.15
CA GLY A 22 10.49 0.72 -1.85
C GLY A 22 9.50 1.86 -1.57
N LEU A 23 8.30 1.85 -2.15
CA LEU A 23 7.29 2.87 -1.82
C LEU A 23 6.53 2.45 -0.56
N ALA A 24 7.07 2.83 0.60
CA ALA A 24 6.42 2.61 1.89
C ALA A 24 5.18 3.51 2.06
N LEU A 25 4.03 2.90 2.32
CA LEU A 25 2.75 3.57 2.60
C LEU A 25 2.15 2.97 3.87
N LEU A 26 1.61 3.81 4.74
CA LEU A 26 0.91 3.40 5.96
C LEU A 26 -0.30 4.30 6.18
N LYS A 27 -1.47 3.69 6.41
CA LYS A 27 -2.63 4.39 6.96
C LYS A 27 -3.12 3.69 8.22
N THR A 28 -3.58 4.48 9.17
CA THR A 28 -3.87 4.04 10.54
C THR A 28 -5.30 3.58 10.74
N THR A 29 -6.17 3.88 9.77
CA THR A 29 -7.60 3.55 9.78
C THR A 29 -8.10 3.44 8.32
N GLN A 30 -9.43 3.42 8.12
CA GLN A 30 -10.07 3.26 6.82
C GLN A 30 -9.65 1.97 6.12
N ALA A 31 -9.45 0.90 6.89
CA ALA A 31 -9.19 -0.42 6.38
C ALA A 31 -9.78 -1.48 7.30
N GLY A 32 -10.36 -2.50 6.70
CA GLY A 32 -10.86 -3.69 7.38
C GLY A 32 -10.36 -4.97 6.74
N PHE A 33 -10.78 -6.09 7.33
CA PHE A 33 -10.66 -7.42 6.78
C PHE A 33 -11.69 -8.30 7.49
N GLU A 34 -12.80 -8.60 6.81
CA GLU A 34 -13.91 -9.37 7.36
C GLU A 34 -14.53 -10.29 6.30
N GLY A 35 -15.29 -11.30 6.73
CA GLY A 35 -16.04 -12.17 5.82
C GLY A 35 -15.17 -13.18 5.04
N PHE A 36 -13.96 -13.46 5.51
CA PHE A 36 -13.09 -14.50 4.95
C PHE A 36 -13.55 -15.91 5.37
N ILE A 37 -13.07 -16.91 4.61
CA ILE A 37 -13.34 -18.33 4.88
C ILE A 37 -12.74 -18.70 6.24
N ARG A 38 -13.51 -19.42 7.05
CA ARG A 38 -13.07 -19.92 8.35
C ARG A 38 -13.00 -21.43 8.35
N ASP A 39 -11.92 -21.96 8.90
CA ASP A 39 -11.71 -23.36 9.17
C ASP A 39 -11.25 -23.59 10.62
N LYS A 40 -10.91 -24.83 10.97
CA LYS A 40 -10.43 -25.21 12.30
C LYS A 40 -9.11 -24.55 12.72
N TYR A 41 -8.38 -23.91 11.80
CA TYR A 41 -7.11 -23.23 12.06
C TYR A 41 -7.23 -21.70 11.99
N THR A 42 -8.42 -21.18 11.70
CA THR A 42 -8.65 -19.75 11.56
C THR A 42 -8.87 -19.11 12.92
N ALA A 43 -7.80 -18.56 13.51
CA ALA A 43 -7.86 -17.80 14.76
C ALA A 43 -8.10 -16.28 14.54
N LEU A 44 -7.96 -15.80 13.31
CA LEU A 44 -8.08 -14.38 12.97
C LEU A 44 -9.52 -13.91 13.13
N ALA A 45 -9.72 -12.83 13.90
CA ALA A 45 -11.00 -12.17 14.04
C ALA A 45 -11.30 -11.26 12.83
N ASP A 46 -12.58 -11.05 12.54
CA ASP A 46 -12.98 -9.98 11.62
C ASP A 46 -12.60 -8.64 12.23
N THR A 47 -12.16 -7.70 11.39
CA THR A 47 -11.97 -6.31 11.80
C THR A 47 -12.52 -5.34 10.75
N ARG A 48 -13.14 -4.27 11.23
CA ARG A 48 -13.57 -3.14 10.41
C ARG A 48 -12.60 -1.96 10.46
N GLU A 49 -11.62 -2.03 11.34
CA GLU A 49 -10.59 -1.01 11.51
C GLU A 49 -9.25 -1.67 11.84
N ARG A 50 -8.24 -1.36 11.05
CA ARG A 50 -6.86 -1.76 11.30
C ARG A 50 -5.88 -0.83 10.59
N ILE A 51 -4.64 -0.83 11.07
CA ILE A 51 -3.51 -0.29 10.34
C ILE A 51 -3.27 -1.15 9.09
N VAL A 52 -3.03 -0.48 7.96
CA VAL A 52 -2.50 -1.11 6.75
C VAL A 52 -1.20 -0.41 6.39
N ALA A 53 -0.12 -1.20 6.37
CA ALA A 53 1.18 -0.76 5.91
C ALA A 53 1.70 -1.69 4.81
N THR A 54 2.38 -1.13 3.83
CA THR A 54 2.91 -1.87 2.68
C THR A 54 4.15 -1.18 2.13
N GLU A 55 5.05 -1.96 1.56
CA GLU A 55 6.10 -1.46 0.68
C GLU A 55 5.75 -1.80 -0.77
N VAL A 56 5.14 -0.85 -1.48
CA VAL A 56 4.65 -1.09 -2.84
C VAL A 56 5.82 -1.26 -3.80
N THR A 57 5.80 -2.38 -4.52
CA THR A 57 6.56 -2.57 -5.75
C THR A 57 5.61 -2.52 -6.94
N ALA A 58 5.89 -1.64 -7.90
CA ALA A 58 5.11 -1.46 -9.10
C ALA A 58 6.00 -1.60 -10.34
N SER A 59 5.51 -2.26 -11.38
CA SER A 59 6.16 -2.37 -12.67
C SER A 59 5.13 -2.19 -13.76
N TRP A 60 5.35 -1.29 -14.72
CA TRP A 60 4.40 -1.02 -15.79
C TRP A 60 5.06 -0.96 -17.16
N ARG A 61 4.33 -1.44 -18.16
CA ARG A 61 4.82 -1.63 -19.52
C ARG A 61 4.22 -0.60 -20.46
N TYR A 62 5.07 0.04 -21.27
CA TYR A 62 4.62 0.94 -22.34
C TYR A 62 4.25 0.15 -23.60
N PRO A 63 3.36 0.69 -24.46
CA PRO A 63 2.94 0.04 -25.70
C PRO A 63 3.92 0.21 -26.87
N PHE A 64 5.13 0.72 -26.65
CA PHE A 64 6.11 0.97 -27.72
C PHE A 64 6.62 -0.37 -28.28
N GLU A 65 6.48 -0.57 -29.59
CA GLU A 65 6.91 -1.80 -30.27
C GLU A 65 8.23 -1.62 -31.03
N SER A 66 8.70 -0.38 -31.22
CA SER A 66 9.99 -0.04 -31.82
C SER A 66 10.50 1.33 -31.33
N LEU A 67 11.78 1.64 -31.59
CA LEU A 67 12.43 2.89 -31.14
C LEU A 67 11.76 4.16 -31.69
N SER A 68 11.18 4.11 -32.90
CA SER A 68 10.49 5.26 -33.51
C SER A 68 9.20 5.63 -32.78
N GLY A 69 8.63 4.72 -31.99
CA GLY A 69 7.44 4.96 -31.18
C GLY A 69 7.72 5.63 -29.83
N ILE A 70 8.99 5.77 -29.43
CA ILE A 70 9.36 6.38 -28.14
C ILE A 70 9.20 7.91 -28.24
N PRO A 71 8.50 8.55 -27.29
CA PRO A 71 8.41 10.01 -27.22
C PRO A 71 9.79 10.67 -27.09
N LEU A 72 10.05 11.68 -27.92
CA LEU A 72 11.29 12.46 -27.91
C LEU A 72 11.30 13.58 -26.85
N GLN A 73 10.19 13.76 -26.14
CA GLN A 73 10.06 14.73 -25.05
C GLN A 73 11.11 14.43 -23.97
N PRO A 74 11.96 15.40 -23.60
CA PRO A 74 12.87 15.24 -22.47
C PRO A 74 12.10 14.89 -21.20
N LEU A 75 12.69 14.05 -20.33
CA LEU A 75 12.13 13.67 -19.03
C LEU A 75 10.81 12.89 -19.05
N TYR A 76 10.27 12.52 -20.21
CA TYR A 76 9.00 11.81 -20.35
C TYR A 76 8.81 10.66 -19.33
N PHE A 77 9.80 9.77 -19.21
CA PHE A 77 9.74 8.63 -18.27
C PHE A 77 9.83 9.05 -16.81
N THR A 78 10.61 10.09 -16.49
CA THR A 78 10.75 10.62 -15.13
C THR A 78 9.45 11.28 -14.67
N GLU A 79 8.85 12.10 -15.52
CA GLU A 79 7.54 12.72 -15.26
C GLU A 79 6.48 11.64 -15.09
N LYS A 80 6.46 10.62 -15.97
CA LYS A 80 5.54 9.48 -15.85
C LYS A 80 5.72 8.73 -14.53
N TYR A 81 6.95 8.48 -14.11
CA TYR A 81 7.23 7.84 -12.82
C TYR A 81 6.69 8.64 -11.64
N LEU A 82 6.87 9.97 -11.63
CA LEU A 82 6.37 10.84 -10.57
C LEU A 82 4.84 10.84 -10.54
N ASP A 83 4.21 10.91 -11.71
CA ASP A 83 2.75 10.89 -11.84
C ASP A 83 2.15 9.55 -11.42
N VAL A 84 2.75 8.41 -11.82
CA VAL A 84 2.31 7.08 -11.39
C VAL A 84 2.47 6.94 -9.87
N LYS A 85 3.61 7.33 -9.30
CA LYS A 85 3.84 7.31 -7.84
C LYS A 85 2.77 8.12 -7.11
N LYS A 86 2.43 9.31 -7.62
CA LYS A 86 1.39 10.18 -7.07
C LYS A 86 0.02 9.50 -7.11
N VAL A 87 -0.39 8.96 -8.26
CA VAL A 87 -1.67 8.26 -8.43
C VAL A 87 -1.78 7.05 -7.49
N LEU A 88 -0.71 6.26 -7.35
CA LEU A 88 -0.68 5.13 -6.42
C LEU A 88 -0.92 5.58 -4.97
N ALA A 89 -0.22 6.63 -4.52
CA ALA A 89 -0.38 7.17 -3.18
C ALA A 89 -1.79 7.79 -2.95
N GLU A 90 -2.26 8.62 -3.88
CA GLU A 90 -3.59 9.24 -3.81
C GLU A 90 -4.70 8.20 -3.78
N THR A 91 -4.58 7.11 -4.53
CA THR A 91 -5.57 6.02 -4.53
C THR A 91 -5.52 5.22 -3.22
N PHE A 92 -4.34 5.03 -2.64
CA PHE A 92 -4.18 4.32 -1.36
C PHE A 92 -4.79 5.10 -0.18
N PHE A 93 -4.54 6.41 -0.11
CA PHE A 93 -4.99 7.27 0.98
C PHE A 93 -6.42 7.79 0.79
N GLY A 94 -6.84 8.07 -0.43
CA GLY A 94 -8.07 8.79 -0.72
C GLY A 94 -7.97 10.29 -0.38
N PRO A 95 -9.10 11.00 -0.29
CA PRO A 95 -9.12 12.41 0.07
C PRO A 95 -8.47 12.67 1.44
N PRO A 96 -7.68 13.75 1.61
CA PRO A 96 -7.05 14.05 2.90
C PRO A 96 -8.04 14.17 4.07
N ARG A 97 -9.28 14.61 3.78
CA ARG A 97 -10.39 14.59 4.73
C ARG A 97 -11.19 13.30 4.53
N GLY A 98 -11.18 12.41 5.52
CA GLY A 98 -11.99 11.19 5.55
C GLY A 98 -11.36 9.95 4.90
N GLY A 99 -10.37 10.11 4.01
CA GLY A 99 -9.68 9.01 3.36
C GLY A 99 -10.61 8.12 2.51
N VAL A 100 -10.14 6.92 2.18
CA VAL A 100 -10.93 5.90 1.48
C VAL A 100 -10.87 4.57 2.21
N TYR A 101 -12.04 3.97 2.45
CA TYR A 101 -12.14 2.67 3.08
C TYR A 101 -11.62 1.55 2.15
N SER A 102 -10.80 0.66 2.70
CA SER A 102 -10.30 -0.54 2.03
C SER A 102 -10.83 -1.79 2.70
N PRO A 103 -11.70 -2.59 2.04
CA PRO A 103 -12.16 -3.85 2.60
C PRO A 103 -11.11 -4.97 2.53
N SER A 104 -10.10 -4.82 1.67
CA SER A 104 -8.99 -5.77 1.51
C SER A 104 -7.83 -5.15 0.74
N VAL A 105 -6.62 -5.65 0.96
CA VAL A 105 -5.42 -5.23 0.20
C VAL A 105 -5.60 -5.55 -1.29
N GLN A 106 -6.25 -6.68 -1.62
CA GLN A 106 -6.60 -7.06 -2.99
C GLN A 106 -7.45 -5.98 -3.67
N SER A 107 -8.47 -5.46 -2.98
CA SER A 107 -9.33 -4.39 -3.50
C SER A 107 -8.51 -3.12 -3.75
N THR A 108 -7.71 -2.68 -2.77
CA THR A 108 -6.86 -1.49 -2.93
C THR A 108 -5.87 -1.66 -4.09
N LEU A 109 -5.19 -2.80 -4.17
CA LEU A 109 -4.25 -3.11 -5.25
C LEU A 109 -4.92 -3.01 -6.62
N TYR A 110 -6.10 -3.63 -6.78
CA TYR A 110 -6.85 -3.57 -8.03
C TYR A 110 -7.27 -2.13 -8.38
N GLN A 111 -7.77 -1.35 -7.42
CA GLN A 111 -8.15 0.05 -7.66
C GLN A 111 -6.95 0.92 -8.03
N MET A 112 -5.80 0.71 -7.40
CA MET A 112 -4.54 1.39 -7.74
C MET A 112 -4.14 1.09 -9.18
N ALA A 113 -4.10 -0.20 -9.56
CA ALA A 113 -3.77 -0.62 -10.92
C ALA A 113 -4.76 -0.05 -11.95
N LYS A 114 -6.07 -0.14 -11.67
CA LYS A 114 -7.14 0.38 -12.53
C LYS A 114 -7.04 1.90 -12.69
N THR A 115 -6.76 2.64 -11.62
CA THR A 115 -6.65 4.11 -11.66
C THR A 115 -5.43 4.56 -12.46
N VAL A 116 -4.28 3.89 -12.31
CA VAL A 116 -3.10 4.13 -13.14
C VAL A 116 -3.43 3.92 -14.62
N LEU A 117 -4.02 2.77 -14.97
CA LEU A 117 -4.40 2.51 -16.36
C LEU A 117 -5.43 3.54 -16.85
N ASN A 118 -6.46 3.90 -16.09
CA ASN A 118 -7.42 4.91 -16.55
C ASN A 118 -6.78 6.29 -16.77
N ARG A 119 -5.79 6.66 -15.95
CA ARG A 119 -5.12 7.96 -16.02
C ARG A 119 -4.07 8.05 -17.14
N PHE A 120 -3.40 6.95 -17.46
CA PHE A 120 -2.28 6.91 -18.39
C PHE A 120 -2.56 5.98 -19.58
N PRO A 121 -3.12 6.51 -20.69
CA PRO A 121 -3.36 5.77 -21.93
C PRO A 121 -2.11 5.10 -22.50
N ASP A 122 -0.95 5.69 -22.25
CA ASP A 122 0.37 5.24 -22.67
C ASP A 122 0.99 4.16 -21.76
N ILE A 123 0.22 3.62 -20.81
CA ILE A 123 0.57 2.41 -20.06
C ILE A 123 -0.35 1.26 -20.51
N SER A 124 0.26 0.14 -20.92
CA SER A 124 -0.43 -1.04 -21.44
C SER A 124 -0.80 -2.06 -20.36
N SER A 125 0.05 -2.20 -19.34
CA SER A 125 -0.18 -3.05 -18.18
C SER A 125 0.60 -2.55 -16.98
N ILE A 126 0.14 -2.90 -15.78
CA ILE A 126 0.83 -2.66 -14.52
C ILE A 126 0.72 -3.91 -13.63
N GLN A 127 1.85 -4.30 -13.06
CA GLN A 127 1.98 -5.28 -11.99
C GLN A 127 2.23 -4.55 -10.68
N LEU A 128 1.55 -4.96 -9.62
CA LEU A 128 1.74 -4.49 -8.26
C LEU A 128 2.01 -5.66 -7.33
N LYS A 129 2.93 -5.45 -6.38
CA LYS A 129 3.18 -6.29 -5.22
C LYS A 129 3.08 -5.42 -3.97
N MET A 130 2.24 -5.85 -3.04
CA MET A 130 1.93 -5.14 -1.80
C MET A 130 2.01 -6.11 -0.61
N PRO A 131 3.17 -6.23 0.04
CA PRO A 131 3.27 -6.95 1.31
C PRO A 131 2.44 -6.22 2.37
N ASN A 132 1.68 -6.97 3.16
CA ASN A 132 0.93 -6.43 4.29
C ASN A 132 1.81 -6.45 5.53
N LEU A 133 2.51 -5.35 5.78
CA LEU A 133 3.38 -5.17 6.94
C LEU A 133 2.48 -5.00 8.18
N HIS A 134 2.63 -5.93 9.14
CA HIS A 134 1.73 -6.00 10.27
C HIS A 134 2.14 -5.04 11.39
N PHE A 135 1.14 -4.33 11.90
CA PHE A 135 1.23 -3.56 13.13
C PHE A 135 0.25 -4.21 14.11
N LEU A 136 0.77 -5.02 15.03
CA LEU A 136 -0.05 -5.82 15.94
C LEU A 136 -0.31 -5.02 17.23
N PRO A 137 -1.57 -4.90 17.69
CA PRO A 137 -1.87 -4.20 18.93
C PRO A 137 -1.25 -4.95 20.12
N VAL A 138 -0.58 -4.21 21.00
CA VAL A 138 -0.03 -4.74 22.26
C VAL A 138 -1.12 -4.73 23.31
N ASN A 139 -1.39 -5.90 23.89
CA ASN A 139 -2.24 -5.96 25.07
C ASN A 139 -1.40 -5.58 26.30
N ILE A 140 -1.42 -4.30 26.67
CA ILE A 140 -0.82 -3.80 27.91
C ILE A 140 -1.87 -3.87 29.02
N SER A 141 -2.16 -5.07 29.50
CA SER A 141 -2.99 -5.25 30.70
C SER A 141 -2.18 -4.84 31.95
N SER A 142 -2.05 -3.54 32.19
CA SER A 142 -1.52 -3.00 33.46
C SER A 142 -2.56 -2.09 34.11
N LYS A 143 -3.66 -2.66 34.64
CA LYS A 143 -4.53 -1.91 35.54
C LYS A 143 -3.89 -1.64 36.92
N ASP A 144 -2.71 -2.20 37.22
CA ASP A 144 -2.10 -2.09 38.56
C ASP A 144 -0.67 -1.53 38.62
N ASN A 145 -0.07 -1.05 37.52
CA ASN A 145 1.30 -0.51 37.65
C ASN A 145 1.69 0.56 36.59
N PRO A 146 1.59 1.86 36.92
CA PRO A 146 1.94 2.96 36.00
C PRO A 146 3.45 3.09 35.73
N ALA A 147 4.29 2.25 36.34
CA ALA A 147 5.75 2.27 36.19
C ALA A 147 6.30 1.35 35.09
N ILE A 148 5.45 0.61 34.37
CA ILE A 148 5.86 -0.28 33.26
C ILE A 148 5.62 0.39 31.90
N VAL A 149 6.06 1.65 31.77
CA VAL A 149 6.58 2.12 30.49
C VAL A 149 8.10 1.99 30.58
N LYS A 150 8.57 0.76 30.79
CA LYS A 150 9.94 0.43 30.43
C LYS A 150 9.92 0.41 28.92
N VAL A 151 10.34 1.52 28.32
CA VAL A 151 10.80 1.58 26.95
C VAL A 151 11.60 0.30 26.72
N LEU A 152 11.04 -0.63 25.94
CA LEU A 152 11.74 -1.83 25.50
C LEU A 152 12.88 -1.31 24.62
N GLN A 153 14.03 -1.06 25.24
CA GLN A 153 15.23 -0.70 24.54
C GLN A 153 15.69 -1.97 23.83
N MET A 154 15.48 -1.99 22.51
CA MET A 154 15.58 -3.16 21.63
C MET A 154 17.02 -3.60 21.35
N ALA A 155 17.89 -3.62 22.37
CA ALA A 155 19.20 -4.25 22.25
C ALA A 155 19.13 -5.79 22.22
N ASP A 156 17.98 -6.39 22.56
CA ASP A 156 17.84 -7.84 22.77
C ASP A 156 17.25 -8.64 21.58
N LEU A 157 16.89 -8.02 20.44
CA LEU A 157 16.15 -8.72 19.36
C LEU A 157 16.76 -8.69 17.95
N GLY A 158 18.03 -8.30 17.79
CA GLY A 158 18.85 -8.72 16.64
C GLY A 158 18.28 -8.43 15.23
N CYS A 159 17.52 -7.35 15.03
CA CYS A 159 17.02 -6.98 13.71
C CYS A 159 18.08 -6.18 12.95
N SER A 160 18.69 -6.81 11.94
CA SER A 160 19.52 -6.13 10.95
C SER A 160 18.73 -6.05 9.64
N HIS A 161 18.63 -4.86 9.08
CA HIS A 161 18.09 -4.49 7.76
C HIS A 161 16.59 -4.14 7.70
N GLY A 162 16.30 -2.87 7.39
CA GLY A 162 15.20 -2.53 6.47
C GLY A 162 14.09 -1.60 6.96
N PHE A 163 13.91 -1.41 8.26
CA PHE A 163 13.09 -0.34 8.82
C PHE A 163 13.84 0.22 10.03
N SER A 164 14.31 1.47 9.95
CA SER A 164 14.72 2.18 11.14
C SER A 164 13.50 2.32 12.05
N GLU A 165 13.52 1.61 13.18
CA GLU A 165 12.82 1.88 14.44
C GLU A 165 11.71 2.95 14.39
N PHE A 166 10.45 2.54 14.25
CA PHE A 166 9.30 3.42 14.50
C PHE A 166 8.21 2.66 15.26
N SER A 167 8.07 2.93 16.55
CA SER A 167 6.82 2.68 17.26
C SER A 167 5.81 3.74 16.82
N VAL A 168 4.66 3.32 16.32
CA VAL A 168 3.56 4.24 15.96
C VAL A 168 2.70 4.43 17.20
N TYR A 169 2.82 5.61 17.81
CA TYR A 169 1.91 6.05 18.87
C TYR A 169 0.79 6.87 18.24
N LEU A 170 -0.44 6.36 18.26
CA LEU A 170 -1.61 7.06 17.76
C LEU A 170 -2.31 7.76 18.91
N TYR A 171 -2.22 9.09 18.93
CA TYR A 171 -2.96 9.94 19.86
C TYR A 171 -4.13 10.59 19.12
N GLY A 172 -5.36 10.39 19.60
CA GLY A 172 -6.50 11.17 19.14
C GLY A 172 -7.84 10.42 19.15
N SER A 173 -8.91 11.21 19.12
CA SER A 173 -10.27 10.74 18.86
C SER A 173 -10.71 11.25 17.49
N TYR A 174 -11.45 10.44 16.74
CA TYR A 174 -12.10 10.91 15.52
C TYR A 174 -13.56 10.45 15.48
N SER A 175 -14.43 11.38 15.09
CA SER A 175 -15.87 11.15 14.96
C SER A 175 -16.25 11.17 13.49
N LEU A 176 -16.81 10.08 12.99
CA LEU A 176 -17.51 10.10 11.69
C LEU A 176 -18.84 10.79 11.92
N THR A 177 -19.11 11.93 11.28
CA THR A 177 -20.38 12.65 11.42
C THR A 177 -21.24 12.51 10.16
N ASN A 178 -22.56 12.54 10.32
CA ASN A 178 -23.48 12.62 9.19
C ASN A 178 -23.55 14.05 8.63
N SER A 179 -24.29 14.25 7.54
CA SER A 179 -24.48 15.57 6.89
C SER A 179 -25.14 16.63 7.78
N THR A 180 -25.71 16.23 8.92
CA THR A 180 -26.28 17.13 9.94
C THR A 180 -25.33 17.38 11.12
N GLY A 181 -24.08 16.89 11.08
CA GLY A 181 -23.07 17.10 12.12
C GLY A 181 -23.15 16.14 13.31
N ASN A 182 -24.05 15.16 13.30
CA ASN A 182 -24.16 14.17 14.38
C ASN A 182 -23.13 13.06 14.19
N ALA A 183 -22.37 12.75 15.24
CA ALA A 183 -21.43 11.64 15.25
C ALA A 183 -22.17 10.30 15.08
N LEU A 184 -21.88 9.61 13.98
CA LEU A 184 -22.32 8.26 13.65
C LEU A 184 -21.48 7.19 14.35
N ILE A 185 -20.16 7.42 14.48
CA ILE A 185 -19.25 6.55 15.24
C ILE A 185 -18.16 7.42 15.86
N ASN A 186 -17.91 7.24 17.16
CA ASN A 186 -16.78 7.82 17.88
C ASN A 186 -15.73 6.74 18.06
N TYR A 187 -14.55 6.93 17.45
CA TYR A 187 -13.39 6.08 17.70
C TYR A 187 -12.41 6.85 18.57
N LEU A 188 -12.06 6.25 19.70
CA LEU A 188 -10.99 6.69 20.60
C LEU A 188 -9.86 5.68 20.41
N PHE A 189 -8.69 6.14 19.93
CA PHE A 189 -7.47 5.37 20.12
C PHE A 189 -7.13 5.46 21.62
N ASP A 190 -7.15 4.33 22.34
CA ASP A 190 -7.06 4.26 23.81
C ASP A 190 -5.60 4.05 24.25
N ASP A 191 -4.73 5.00 23.91
CA ASP A 191 -3.27 4.90 24.10
C ASP A 191 -2.68 3.61 23.48
N ASP A 192 -3.23 3.20 22.34
CA ASP A 192 -2.89 1.95 21.68
C ASP A 192 -1.43 1.93 21.21
N VAL A 193 -0.68 0.93 21.70
CA VAL A 193 0.68 0.65 21.26
C VAL A 193 0.64 -0.48 20.23
N TYR A 194 1.29 -0.27 19.08
CA TYR A 194 1.41 -1.29 18.04
C TYR A 194 2.87 -1.74 17.87
N LEU A 195 3.08 -3.05 17.75
CA LEU A 195 4.36 -3.63 17.40
C LEU A 195 4.46 -3.78 15.88
N PRO A 196 5.43 -3.12 15.22
CA PRO A 196 5.73 -3.39 13.82
C PRO A 196 6.41 -4.76 13.70
N THR A 197 5.92 -5.59 12.79
CA THR A 197 6.57 -6.86 12.44
C THR A 197 6.78 -6.91 10.94
N SER A 198 8.04 -7.04 10.51
CA SER A 198 8.38 -7.24 9.11
C SER A 198 8.07 -8.66 8.64
N GLU A 199 8.15 -9.66 9.52
CA GLU A 199 7.93 -11.07 9.19
C GLU A 199 7.14 -11.83 10.29
N PRO A 200 6.33 -12.83 9.92
CA PRO A 200 5.89 -13.12 8.57
C PRO A 200 4.90 -12.06 8.05
N HIS A 201 5.00 -11.68 6.77
CA HIS A 201 4.01 -10.82 6.13
C HIS A 201 3.24 -11.54 5.00
N GLY A 202 1.94 -11.26 4.89
CA GLY A 202 1.17 -11.66 3.70
C GLY A 202 1.63 -10.87 2.48
N SER A 203 1.76 -11.50 1.31
CA SER A 203 2.09 -10.80 0.06
C SER A 203 0.94 -10.90 -0.93
N ILE A 204 0.46 -9.76 -1.42
CA ILE A 204 -0.62 -9.68 -2.40
C ILE A 204 -0.04 -9.12 -3.70
N GLU A 205 -0.28 -9.81 -4.80
CA GLU A 205 0.22 -9.44 -6.12
C GLU A 205 -0.91 -9.48 -7.15
N ALA A 206 -0.91 -8.56 -8.11
CA ALA A 206 -1.71 -8.69 -9.32
C ALA A 206 -1.09 -7.96 -10.51
N THR A 207 -1.42 -8.45 -11.70
CA THR A 207 -1.14 -7.79 -12.97
C THR A 207 -2.45 -7.44 -13.64
N VAL A 208 -2.63 -6.16 -14.00
CA VAL A 208 -3.77 -5.68 -14.76
C VAL A 208 -3.27 -5.15 -16.09
N SER A 209 -3.88 -5.59 -17.18
CA SER A 209 -3.55 -5.17 -18.53
C SER A 209 -4.79 -4.65 -19.25
N ARG A 210 -4.56 -3.79 -20.23
CA ARG A 210 -5.61 -3.46 -21.20
C ARG A 210 -5.87 -4.67 -22.08
N ILE A 211 -7.14 -4.93 -22.37
CA ILE A 211 -7.50 -5.86 -23.43
C ILE A 211 -7.02 -5.23 -24.74
N ARG A 212 -6.02 -5.83 -25.39
CA ARG A 212 -5.70 -5.49 -26.78
C ARG A 212 -6.94 -5.85 -27.60
N ALA A 213 -7.63 -4.85 -28.15
CA ALA A 213 -8.54 -5.11 -29.26
C ALA A 213 -7.68 -5.77 -30.34
N LYS A 214 -8.04 -6.99 -30.77
CA LYS A 214 -7.53 -7.52 -32.03
C LYS A 214 -8.01 -6.54 -33.10
N MET A 215 -7.12 -5.70 -33.62
CA MET A 215 -7.31 -5.09 -34.93
C MET A 215 -7.10 -6.16 -35.99
#